data_AF-A0A494X9M0-F1
#
_entry.id   AF-A0A494X9M0-F1
#
_cell.length_a   1.000
_cell.length_b   1.000
_cell.length_c   1.000
_cell.angle_alpha   90.00
_cell.angle_beta   90.00
_cell.angle_gamma   90.00
#
_symmetry.space_group_name_H-M   'P 1'
#
loop_
_entity.id
_entity.type
_entity.pdbx_description
1 polymer ?
#
loop_
_entity_poly.entity_id
_entity_poly.type
_entity_poly.pdbx_seq_one_letter_code
_entity_poly.pdbx_strand_id
1 'polypeptide(L)'
;MKRFHIALAVADLQASIVDYSERLGQPPTAVVPGKYAMWRTDLLNFSINEMPSRAGELRHVGFEDDSVTGYSSTRDVNGIEWERFSTREQDERIVEAYGVAVYADAQVRR
;
A
#
# COMPACT_ATOMS: atom_id res chain seq x y z
N MET A 1 -13.35 0.70 10.16
CA MET A 1 -12.76 -0.66 10.24
C MET A 1 -11.24 -0.53 10.29
N LYS A 2 -10.50 -1.56 10.72
CA LYS A 2 -9.03 -1.58 10.65
C LYS A 2 -8.56 -2.59 9.61
N ARG A 3 -7.77 -2.16 8.64
CA ARG A 3 -7.05 -3.03 7.70
C ARG A 3 -5.58 -3.03 8.05
N PHE A 4 -4.97 -4.20 8.10
CA PHE A 4 -3.54 -4.31 8.36
C PHE A 4 -2.76 -3.76 7.16
N HIS A 5 -1.85 -2.83 7.42
CA HIS A 5 -1.06 -2.20 6.39
C HIS A 5 0.34 -2.82 6.34
N ILE A 6 0.82 -3.11 5.13
CA ILE A 6 2.19 -3.60 4.89
C ILE A 6 2.72 -2.90 3.64
N ALA A 7 3.91 -2.31 3.72
CA ALA A 7 4.60 -1.72 2.58
C ALA A 7 5.96 -2.40 2.36
N LEU A 8 6.19 -2.87 1.12
CA LEU A 8 7.45 -3.52 0.72
C LEU A 8 8.20 -2.71 -0.33
N ALA A 9 9.52 -2.82 -0.31
CA ALA A 9 10.38 -2.41 -1.42
C ALA A 9 10.57 -3.59 -2.39
N VAL A 10 10.39 -3.35 -3.69
CA VAL A 10 10.53 -4.36 -4.76
C VAL A 10 11.54 -3.93 -5.81
N ALA A 11 12.13 -4.91 -6.50
CA ALA A 11 13.12 -4.64 -7.55
C ALA A 11 12.50 -4.13 -8.85
N ASP A 12 11.38 -4.70 -9.26
CA ASP A 12 10.66 -4.38 -10.50
C ASP A 12 9.17 -4.33 -10.18
N LEU A 13 8.52 -3.19 -10.44
CA LEU A 13 7.11 -3.02 -10.09
C LEU A 13 6.20 -3.92 -10.91
N GLN A 14 6.44 -4.07 -12.22
CA GLN A 14 5.51 -4.79 -13.10
C GLN A 14 5.52 -6.30 -12.83
N ALA A 15 6.71 -6.89 -12.70
CA ALA A 15 6.86 -8.28 -12.31
C ALA A 15 6.21 -8.54 -10.94
N SER A 16 6.38 -7.62 -10.00
CA SER A 16 5.78 -7.72 -8.66
C SER A 16 4.26 -7.56 -8.68
N ILE A 17 3.71 -6.68 -9.52
CA ILE A 17 2.26 -6.55 -9.69
C ILE A 17 1.67 -7.88 -10.17
N VAL A 18 2.29 -8.54 -11.15
CA VAL A 18 1.83 -9.84 -11.66
C VAL A 18 1.85 -10.89 -10.53
N ASP A 19 2.98 -11.08 -9.85
CA ASP A 19 3.13 -12.07 -8.78
C ASP A 19 2.17 -11.82 -7.60
N TYR A 20 2.13 -10.60 -7.07
CA TYR A 20 1.27 -10.31 -5.93
C TYR A 20 -0.21 -10.32 -6.27
N SER A 21 -0.60 -9.95 -7.51
CA SER A 21 -2.01 -10.06 -7.92
C SER A 21 -2.47 -11.51 -8.01
N GLU A 22 -1.59 -12.43 -8.44
CA GLU A 22 -1.87 -13.87 -8.43
C GLU A 22 -2.04 -14.39 -6.99
N ARG A 23 -1.13 -14.03 -6.09
CA ARG A 23 -1.18 -14.44 -4.67
C ARG A 23 -2.39 -13.88 -3.93
N LEU A 24 -2.78 -12.64 -4.22
CA LEU A 24 -3.91 -11.96 -3.59
C LEU A 24 -5.24 -12.27 -4.28
N GLY A 25 -5.21 -12.89 -5.47
CA GLY A 25 -6.40 -13.21 -6.25
C GLY A 25 -7.16 -12.00 -6.81
N GLN A 26 -6.53 -10.81 -6.84
CA GLN A 26 -7.13 -9.59 -7.36
C GLN A 26 -6.06 -8.62 -7.91
N PRO A 27 -6.42 -7.76 -8.88
CA PRO A 27 -5.53 -6.70 -9.35
C PRO A 27 -5.32 -5.62 -8.27
N PRO A 28 -4.30 -4.74 -8.42
CA PRO A 28 -4.12 -3.60 -7.53
C PRO A 28 -5.33 -2.67 -7.59
N THR A 29 -5.70 -2.13 -6.44
CA THR A 29 -6.71 -1.06 -6.32
C THR A 29 -6.17 0.27 -6.85
N ALA A 30 -4.87 0.52 -6.71
CA ALA A 30 -4.22 1.73 -7.21
C ALA A 30 -2.84 1.41 -7.77
N VAL A 31 -2.48 2.05 -8.89
CA VAL A 31 -1.16 1.93 -9.52
C VAL A 31 -0.66 3.31 -9.91
N VAL A 32 0.58 3.62 -9.54
CA VAL A 32 1.35 4.73 -10.12
C VAL A 32 2.48 4.11 -10.96
N PRO A 33 2.42 4.21 -12.31
CA PRO A 33 3.37 3.53 -13.19
C PRO A 33 4.84 3.78 -12.82
N GLY A 34 5.61 2.69 -12.70
CA GLY A 34 7.04 2.71 -12.37
C GLY A 34 7.38 3.17 -10.94
N LYS A 35 6.40 3.30 -10.05
CA LYS A 35 6.64 3.81 -8.68
C LYS A 35 5.93 3.04 -7.58
N TYR A 36 4.66 2.69 -7.77
CA TYR A 36 3.81 2.22 -6.68
C TYR A 36 2.65 1.35 -7.16
N ALA A 37 2.30 0.35 -6.36
CA ALA A 37 1.03 -0.36 -6.47
C ALA A 37 0.47 -0.68 -5.08
N MET A 38 -0.85 -0.73 -4.97
CA MET A 38 -1.57 -1.01 -3.74
C MET A 38 -2.76 -1.91 -3.99
N TRP A 39 -2.98 -2.86 -3.09
CA TRP A 39 -4.15 -3.71 -3.01
C TRP A 39 -4.88 -3.42 -1.70
N ARG A 40 -6.19 -3.24 -1.78
CA ARG A 40 -7.06 -3.07 -0.62
C ARG A 40 -8.10 -4.19 -0.63
N THR A 41 -8.22 -4.89 0.49
CA THR A 41 -9.26 -5.90 0.78
C THR A 41 -10.03 -5.48 2.03
N ASP A 42 -10.89 -6.35 2.57
CA ASP A 42 -11.58 -6.07 3.84
C ASP A 42 -10.64 -6.00 5.05
N LEU A 43 -9.52 -6.73 5.01
CA LEU A 43 -8.61 -6.87 6.15
C LEU A 43 -7.17 -6.41 5.86
N LEU A 44 -6.81 -6.20 4.59
CA LEU A 44 -5.46 -5.92 4.16
C LEU A 44 -5.39 -4.63 3.33
N ASN A 45 -4.37 -3.83 3.62
CA ASN A 45 -3.88 -2.75 2.79
C ASN A 45 -2.41 -3.06 2.47
N PHE A 46 -2.15 -3.68 1.33
CA PHE A 46 -0.81 -4.09 0.93
C PHE A 46 -0.30 -3.15 -0.15
N SER A 47 0.94 -2.66 -0.01
CA SER A 47 1.56 -1.81 -1.00
C SER A 47 2.99 -2.18 -1.30
N ILE A 48 3.43 -1.85 -2.50
CA ILE A 48 4.80 -2.04 -2.96
C ILE A 48 5.33 -0.78 -3.64
N ASN A 49 6.64 -0.56 -3.50
CA ASN A 49 7.37 0.51 -4.14
C ASN A 49 8.58 -0.01 -4.89
N GLU A 50 8.81 0.46 -6.10
CA GLU A 50 10.02 0.12 -6.84
C GLU A 50 11.23 0.82 -6.21
N MET A 51 12.08 0.03 -5.56
CA MET A 51 13.29 0.46 -4.87
C MET A 51 14.36 -0.63 -5.03
N PRO A 52 15.02 -0.74 -6.21
CA PRO A 52 15.90 -1.87 -6.52
C PRO A 52 17.01 -2.12 -5.50
N SER A 53 17.58 -1.06 -4.92
CA SER A 53 18.63 -1.17 -3.90
C SER A 53 18.19 -1.73 -2.56
N ARG A 54 16.87 -1.82 -2.33
CA ARG A 54 16.24 -2.26 -1.07
C ARG A 54 15.22 -3.37 -1.31
N ALA A 55 15.29 -4.03 -2.45
CA ALA A 55 14.31 -5.05 -2.84
C ALA A 55 14.23 -6.18 -1.81
N GLY A 56 13.00 -6.57 -1.45
CA GLY A 56 12.73 -7.59 -0.43
C GLY A 56 12.68 -7.04 1.01
N GLU A 57 12.98 -5.76 1.22
CA GLU A 57 12.86 -5.15 2.55
C GLU A 57 11.42 -4.77 2.90
N LEU A 58 11.05 -5.04 4.15
CA LEU A 58 9.90 -4.40 4.79
C LEU A 58 10.23 -2.93 5.05
N ARG A 59 9.38 -2.03 4.56
CA ARG A 59 9.54 -0.60 4.82
C ARG A 59 8.87 -0.19 6.12
N HIS A 60 7.58 -0.48 6.24
CA HIS A 60 6.77 -0.25 7.43
C HIS A 60 5.53 -1.15 7.40
N VAL A 61 4.91 -1.27 8.56
CA VAL A 61 3.58 -1.87 8.72
C VAL A 61 2.65 -0.84 9.36
N GLY A 62 1.38 -1.18 9.56
CA GLY A 62 0.47 -0.25 10.19
C GLY A 62 -0.98 -0.68 10.19
N PHE A 63 -1.85 0.32 10.37
CA PHE A 63 -3.28 0.17 10.18
C PHE A 63 -3.85 1.32 9.37
N GLU A 64 -4.53 0.99 8.27
CA GLU A 64 -5.56 1.87 7.72
C GLU A 64 -6.78 1.75 8.65
N ASP A 65 -7.23 2.88 9.19
CA ASP A 65 -8.27 2.92 10.23
C ASP A 65 -9.28 4.03 9.95
N ASP A 66 -10.52 3.66 9.65
CA ASP A 66 -11.58 4.65 9.38
C ASP A 66 -11.97 5.46 10.62
N SER A 67 -11.53 5.06 11.83
CA SER A 67 -11.85 5.77 13.07
C SER A 67 -10.90 6.92 13.39
N VAL A 68 -9.84 7.11 12.60
CA VAL A 68 -8.86 8.19 12.84
C VAL A 68 -8.94 9.26 11.77
N THR A 69 -8.52 10.46 12.15
CA THR A 69 -8.26 11.55 11.22
C THR A 69 -6.76 11.80 11.15
N GLY A 70 -6.24 11.91 9.93
CA GLY A 70 -4.83 12.19 9.68
C GLY A 70 -3.92 10.96 9.72
N TYR A 71 -2.63 11.23 9.91
CA TYR A 71 -1.52 10.27 9.88
C TYR A 71 -0.73 10.31 11.19
N SER A 72 -0.25 9.15 11.63
CA SER A 72 0.72 9.04 12.72
C SER A 72 1.73 7.94 12.41
N SER A 73 2.97 8.11 12.87
CA SER A 73 4.04 7.11 12.78
C SER A 73 4.71 6.92 14.15
N THR A 74 4.99 5.68 14.49
CA THR A 74 5.69 5.26 15.71
C THR A 74 6.65 4.11 15.39
N ARG A 75 7.48 3.70 16.35
CA ARG A 75 8.26 2.46 16.24
C ARG A 75 7.85 1.46 17.31
N ASP A 76 7.81 0.19 16.95
CA ASP A 76 7.62 -0.87 17.92
C ASP A 76 8.91 -1.20 18.70
N VAL A 77 8.82 -2.17 19.59
CA VAL A 77 9.95 -2.62 20.43
C VAL A 77 11.10 -3.25 19.64
N ASN A 78 10.88 -3.61 18.36
CA ASN A 78 11.89 -4.15 17.45
C ASN A 78 12.43 -3.07 16.49
N GLY A 79 11.93 -1.83 16.60
CA GLY A 79 12.33 -0.71 15.76
C GLY A 79 11.62 -0.67 14.40
N ILE A 80 10.62 -1.51 14.14
CA ILE A 80 9.83 -1.46 12.90
C ILE A 80 8.98 -0.19 12.94
N GLU A 81 8.91 0.52 11.81
CA GLU A 81 8.03 1.67 11.68
C GLU A 81 6.57 1.22 11.52
N TRP A 82 5.70 1.82 12.32
CA TRP A 82 4.26 1.57 12.38
C TRP A 82 3.49 2.85 12.05
N GLU A 83 2.72 2.79 10.96
CA GLU A 83 1.86 3.89 10.54
C GLU A 83 0.40 3.65 10.94
N ARG A 84 -0.34 4.71 11.24
CA ARG A 84 -1.80 4.66 11.38
C ARG A 84 -2.42 5.86 10.70
N PHE A 85 -3.31 5.60 9.76
CA PHE A 85 -3.89 6.62 8.91
C PHE A 85 -5.31 6.28 8.44
N SER A 86 -6.05 7.29 7.99
CA SER A 86 -7.35 7.09 7.34
C SER A 86 -7.20 6.73 5.86
N THR A 87 -8.22 6.11 5.25
CA THR A 87 -8.27 5.84 3.79
C THR A 87 -7.99 7.09 2.95
N ARG A 88 -8.64 8.22 3.28
CA ARG A 88 -8.46 9.50 2.59
C ARG A 88 -7.01 9.99 2.65
N GLU A 89 -6.40 9.88 3.83
CA GLU A 89 -5.01 10.29 4.06
C GLU A 89 -4.05 9.48 3.19
N GLN A 90 -4.27 8.16 3.05
CA GLN A 90 -3.42 7.34 2.19
C GLN A 90 -3.55 7.74 0.72
N ASP A 91 -4.77 7.97 0.24
CA ASP A 91 -5.01 8.36 -1.15
C ASP A 91 -4.36 9.73 -1.46
N GLU A 92 -4.41 10.68 -0.52
CA GLU A 92 -3.71 11.98 -0.62
C GLU A 92 -2.18 11.82 -0.67
N ARG A 93 -1.62 10.97 0.20
CA ARG A 93 -0.17 10.71 0.25
C ARG A 93 0.35 9.98 -0.99
N ILE A 94 -0.45 9.10 -1.60
CA ILE A 94 -0.07 8.47 -2.87
C ILE A 94 0.15 9.52 -3.95
N VAL A 95 -0.77 10.50 -4.03
CA VAL A 95 -0.67 11.60 -5.00
C VAL A 95 0.54 12.49 -4.72
N GLU A 96 0.76 12.85 -3.45
CA GLU A 96 1.90 13.68 -3.04
C GLU A 96 3.25 12.99 -3.32
N ALA A 97 3.40 11.72 -2.94
CA ALA A 97 4.67 11.02 -2.99
C ALA A 97 5.02 10.45 -4.36
N TYR A 98 4.02 9.97 -5.12
CA TYR A 98 4.25 9.19 -6.33
C TYR A 98 3.67 9.86 -7.58
N GLY A 99 2.63 10.69 -7.43
CA GLY A 99 1.94 11.37 -8.52
C GLY A 99 0.58 10.73 -8.81
N VAL A 100 0.07 10.93 -10.03
CA VAL A 100 -1.29 10.52 -10.39
C VAL A 100 -1.41 8.99 -10.39
N ALA A 101 -2.26 8.48 -9.51
CA ALA A 101 -2.61 7.07 -9.45
C ALA A 101 -3.75 6.73 -10.42
N VAL A 102 -3.61 5.60 -11.11
CA VAL A 102 -4.69 4.93 -11.82
C VAL A 102 -5.35 3.98 -10.82
N TYR A 103 -6.60 4.26 -10.48
CA TYR A 103 -7.39 3.39 -9.63
C TYR A 103 -8.09 2.36 -10.49
N ALA A 104 -8.11 1.10 -10.04
CA ALA A 104 -9.01 0.12 -10.63
C ALA A 104 -10.43 0.66 -10.42
N ASP A 105 -11.14 0.87 -11.53
CA ASP A 105 -12.53 1.32 -11.52
C ASP A 105 -13.31 0.47 -10.51
N ALA A 106 -14.16 1.08 -9.70
CA ALA A 106 -14.99 0.39 -8.70
C ALA A 106 -16.10 -0.47 -9.34
N GLN A 107 -15.82 -1.10 -10.48
CA GLN A 107 -16.71 -1.92 -11.29
C GLN A 107 -16.65 -3.40 -10.93
N VAL A 108 -16.76 -3.77 -9.65
CA VAL A 108 -17.44 -5.03 -9.27
C VAL A 108 -18.06 -4.86 -7.88
N ARG A 109 -19.12 -4.03 -7.78
CA ARG A 109 -20.19 -4.32 -6.81
C ARG A 109 -21.29 -5.04 -7.60
N ARG A 110 -21.26 -6.38 -7.59
CA ARG A 110 -22.43 -7.22 -7.84
C ARG A 110 -22.93 -7.73 -6.51
#